data_AF-A0A496S061-F1
#
_entry.id   AF-A0A496S061-F1
#
_cell.length_a   1.000
_cell.length_b   1.000
_cell.length_c   1.000
_cell.angle_alpha   90.00
_cell.angle_beta   90.00
_cell.angle_gamma   90.00
#
_symmetry.space_group_name_H-M   'P 1'
#
loop_
_entity.id
_entity.type
_entity.pdbx_description
1 polymer ?
#
loop_
_entity_poly.entity_id
_entity_poly.type
_entity_poly.pdbx_seq_one_letter_code
_entity_poly.pdbx_strand_id
1 'polypeptide(L)'
;IQYAVIQHSKIGIELAKGSCVNLNNNIITQNKTGIRAEGVKEFSIVRNSFLGNFIDIEIIDSAGSVEKNYFEGSLTCLRLKQGYPRIQRNFFKQAYKNIIESYNESELQAGENWWGSADEELIKNRISQRGKGKFIFKPYLLEPPDLKEVGVDLKNSCTSCR
;
A
#
# COMPACT_ATOMS: atom_id res chain seq x y z
N ILE A 1 -10.22 9.00 8.36
CA ILE A 1 -9.35 8.83 9.56
C ILE A 1 -8.01 9.46 9.24
N GLN A 2 -7.50 10.31 10.13
CA GLN A 2 -6.23 10.99 9.91
C GLN A 2 -5.41 11.13 11.19
N TYR A 3 -4.08 11.14 11.04
CA TYR A 3 -3.12 11.32 12.14
C TYR A 3 -3.30 10.34 13.30
N ALA A 4 -3.71 9.11 12.99
CA ALA A 4 -3.88 8.05 13.97
C ALA A 4 -2.75 7.02 13.90
N VAL A 5 -2.48 6.36 15.03
CA VAL A 5 -1.68 5.14 15.11
C VAL A 5 -2.62 3.96 15.34
N ILE A 6 -2.62 3.00 14.42
CA ILE A 6 -3.47 1.81 14.47
C ILE A 6 -2.59 0.57 14.55
N GLN A 7 -2.68 -0.19 15.65
CA GLN A 7 -1.76 -1.29 15.91
C GLN A 7 -2.35 -2.46 16.70
N HIS A 8 -1.62 -3.59 16.69
CA HIS A 8 -1.87 -4.80 17.49
C HIS A 8 -3.26 -5.43 17.34
N SER A 9 -3.87 -5.29 16.16
CA SER A 9 -5.21 -5.78 15.90
C SER A 9 -5.24 -6.89 14.85
N LYS A 10 -6.28 -7.73 14.87
CA LYS A 10 -6.53 -8.70 13.79
C LYS A 10 -6.77 -7.98 12.46
N ILE A 11 -7.59 -6.92 12.50
CA ILE A 11 -7.79 -5.98 11.40
C ILE A 11 -7.66 -4.60 12.03
N GLY A 12 -6.77 -3.75 11.52
CA GLY A 12 -6.58 -2.40 12.04
C GLY A 12 -7.76 -1.49 11.71
N ILE A 13 -8.12 -1.45 10.42
CA ILE A 13 -9.27 -0.69 9.93
C ILE A 13 -10.08 -1.58 8.98
N GLU A 14 -11.36 -1.75 9.27
CA GLU A 14 -12.32 -2.41 8.38
C GLU A 14 -13.25 -1.37 7.77
N LEU A 15 -13.28 -1.30 6.43
CA LEU A 15 -14.16 -0.38 5.71
C LEU A 15 -15.51 -1.04 5.46
N ALA A 16 -16.57 -0.37 5.89
CA ALA A 16 -17.93 -0.88 5.74
C ALA A 16 -18.34 -0.98 4.25
N LYS A 17 -19.06 -2.04 3.91
CA LYS A 17 -19.63 -2.23 2.57
C LYS A 17 -20.49 -1.02 2.16
N GLY A 18 -20.33 -0.57 0.92
CA GLY A 18 -21.06 0.58 0.36
C GLY A 18 -20.62 1.96 0.87
N SER A 19 -19.61 2.03 1.74
CA SER A 19 -19.10 3.30 2.27
C SER A 19 -18.20 4.06 1.28
N CYS A 20 -18.01 5.35 1.56
CA CYS A 20 -17.02 6.22 0.92
C CYS A 20 -16.04 6.70 2.01
N VAL A 21 -14.76 6.37 1.92
CA VAL A 21 -13.82 6.59 3.04
C VAL A 21 -12.50 7.22 2.61
N ASN A 22 -12.04 8.21 3.38
CA ASN A 22 -10.71 8.81 3.24
C ASN A 22 -9.84 8.46 4.45
N LEU A 23 -8.66 7.88 4.20
CA LEU A 23 -7.65 7.49 5.17
C LEU A 23 -6.32 8.14 4.80
N ASN A 24 -5.85 9.08 5.61
CA ASN A 24 -4.65 9.86 5.29
C ASN A 24 -3.74 10.15 6.47
N ASN A 25 -2.43 10.14 6.25
CA ASN A 25 -1.42 10.47 7.27
C ASN A 25 -1.55 9.63 8.56
N ASN A 26 -1.81 8.32 8.43
CA ASN A 26 -1.86 7.41 9.57
C ASN A 26 -0.61 6.51 9.59
N ILE A 27 -0.28 6.00 10.78
CA ILE A 27 0.68 4.92 10.97
C ILE A 27 -0.11 3.65 11.29
N ILE A 28 0.03 2.63 10.44
CA ILE A 28 -0.69 1.37 10.55
C ILE A 28 0.36 0.26 10.70
N THR A 29 0.46 -0.32 11.89
CA THR A 29 1.62 -1.14 12.24
C THR A 29 1.26 -2.37 13.07
N GLN A 30 1.98 -3.47 12.90
CA GLN A 30 1.88 -4.66 13.76
C GLN A 30 0.45 -5.24 13.86
N ASN A 31 -0.34 -5.12 12.79
CA ASN A 31 -1.64 -5.77 12.67
C ASN A 31 -1.52 -7.06 11.84
N LYS A 32 -2.47 -7.99 11.97
CA LYS A 32 -2.55 -9.12 11.03
C LYS A 32 -3.00 -8.64 9.64
N THR A 33 -3.97 -7.75 9.57
CA THR A 33 -4.30 -6.98 8.36
C THR A 33 -4.38 -5.50 8.75
N GLY A 34 -3.65 -4.62 8.07
CA GLY A 34 -3.68 -3.19 8.34
C GLY A 34 -5.05 -2.58 7.99
N ILE A 35 -5.42 -2.64 6.71
CA ILE A 35 -6.73 -2.20 6.20
C ILE A 35 -7.40 -3.34 5.45
N ARG A 36 -8.70 -3.55 5.68
CA ARG A 36 -9.55 -4.41 4.84
C ARG A 36 -10.66 -3.58 4.20
N ALA A 37 -10.75 -3.61 2.88
CA ALA A 37 -11.81 -2.98 2.10
C ALA A 37 -12.59 -4.05 1.33
N GLU A 38 -13.84 -4.31 1.70
CA GLU A 38 -14.69 -5.34 1.09
C GLU A 38 -16.04 -4.75 0.65
N GLY A 39 -16.31 -4.78 -0.66
CA GLY A 39 -17.50 -4.18 -1.26
C GLY A 39 -17.67 -2.69 -0.98
N VAL A 40 -16.56 -1.95 -0.84
CA VAL A 40 -16.55 -0.51 -0.57
C VAL A 40 -16.87 0.23 -1.87
N LYS A 41 -17.72 1.26 -1.80
CA LYS A 41 -18.12 2.03 -2.98
C LYS A 41 -16.96 2.87 -3.50
N GLU A 42 -16.25 3.53 -2.58
CA GLU A 42 -15.09 4.35 -2.90
C GLU A 42 -14.16 4.46 -1.68
N PHE A 43 -12.85 4.42 -1.90
CA PHE A 43 -11.89 4.75 -0.85
C PHE A 43 -10.69 5.51 -1.38
N SER A 44 -10.07 6.29 -0.50
CA SER A 44 -8.78 6.93 -0.72
C SER A 44 -7.85 6.67 0.45
N ILE A 45 -6.76 5.95 0.19
CA ILE A 45 -5.72 5.61 1.17
C ILE A 45 -4.45 6.33 0.73
N VAL A 46 -4.17 7.46 1.38
CA VAL A 46 -3.16 8.41 0.91
C VAL A 46 -2.17 8.79 1.99
N ARG A 47 -0.86 8.76 1.71
CA ARG A 47 0.17 9.20 2.68
C ARG A 47 0.11 8.49 4.03
N ASN A 48 -0.20 7.20 4.05
CA ASN A 48 -0.09 6.39 5.26
C ASN A 48 1.26 5.66 5.29
N SER A 49 1.73 5.37 6.49
CA SER A 49 2.90 4.51 6.73
C SER A 49 2.44 3.14 7.23
N PHE A 50 2.74 2.10 6.47
CA PHE A 50 2.47 0.71 6.83
C PHE A 50 3.74 0.01 7.26
N LEU A 51 3.81 -0.37 8.53
CA LEU A 51 5.04 -0.85 9.17
C LEU A 51 4.82 -2.21 9.84
N GLY A 52 5.36 -3.28 9.28
CA GLY A 52 5.37 -4.59 9.94
C GLY A 52 3.99 -5.22 10.19
N ASN A 53 2.97 -4.92 9.38
CA ASN A 53 1.73 -5.70 9.40
C ASN A 53 1.97 -7.04 8.70
N PHE A 54 1.17 -8.08 8.97
CA PHE A 54 1.28 -9.31 8.18
C PHE A 54 0.80 -9.07 6.74
N ILE A 55 -0.35 -8.40 6.57
CA ILE A 55 -0.81 -7.83 5.30
C ILE A 55 -1.08 -6.33 5.51
N ASP A 56 -0.58 -5.44 4.66
CA ASP A 56 -0.83 -4.01 4.85
C ASP A 56 -2.25 -3.61 4.43
N ILE A 57 -2.66 -3.97 3.20
CA ILE A 57 -4.01 -3.69 2.68
C ILE A 57 -4.56 -4.92 1.95
N GLU A 58 -5.77 -5.34 2.31
CA GLU A 58 -6.57 -6.34 1.59
C GLU A 58 -7.78 -5.66 0.94
N ILE A 59 -7.92 -5.77 -0.38
CA ILE A 59 -8.99 -5.15 -1.17
C ILE A 59 -9.78 -6.25 -1.88
N ILE A 60 -11.09 -6.28 -1.64
CA ILE A 60 -12.02 -7.31 -2.11
C ILE A 60 -13.21 -6.61 -2.77
N ASP A 61 -13.49 -6.92 -4.04
CA ASP A 61 -14.64 -6.40 -4.79
C ASP A 61 -14.84 -4.87 -4.63
N SER A 62 -13.74 -4.12 -4.66
CA SER A 62 -13.73 -2.68 -4.40
C SER A 62 -12.79 -1.95 -5.35
N ALA A 63 -13.11 -0.69 -5.63
CA ALA A 63 -12.26 0.23 -6.36
C ALA A 63 -12.02 1.49 -5.53
N GLY A 64 -10.91 2.18 -5.80
CA GLY A 64 -10.47 3.33 -5.00
C GLY A 64 -9.06 3.75 -5.37
N SER A 65 -8.38 4.43 -4.46
CA SER A 65 -7.00 4.88 -4.63
C SER A 65 -6.11 4.45 -3.47
N VAL A 66 -4.91 3.99 -3.80
CA VAL A 66 -3.81 3.72 -2.88
C VAL A 66 -2.62 4.51 -3.40
N GLU A 67 -2.38 5.70 -2.82
CA GLU A 67 -1.41 6.65 -3.36
C GLU A 67 -0.47 7.24 -2.33
N LYS A 68 0.79 7.48 -2.69
CA LYS A 68 1.75 8.18 -1.84
C LYS A 68 1.93 7.54 -0.45
N ASN A 69 1.73 6.23 -0.32
CA ASN A 69 1.94 5.53 0.94
C ASN A 69 3.35 4.94 1.01
N TYR A 70 3.83 4.73 2.24
CA TYR A 70 5.07 4.05 2.53
C TYR A 70 4.79 2.66 3.10
N PHE A 71 5.48 1.65 2.60
CA PHE A 71 5.31 0.25 3.01
C PHE A 71 6.67 -0.37 3.36
N GLU A 72 6.76 -0.92 4.57
CA GLU A 72 7.96 -1.60 5.04
C GLU A 72 7.64 -2.75 5.98
N GLY A 73 8.26 -3.91 5.72
CA GLY A 73 8.34 -5.01 6.68
C GLY A 73 7.09 -5.88 6.77
N SER A 74 6.15 -5.78 5.83
CA SER A 74 5.01 -6.69 5.77
C SER A 74 5.33 -7.99 5.04
N LEU A 75 4.54 -9.05 5.26
CA LEU A 75 4.66 -10.25 4.43
C LEU A 75 4.15 -9.96 3.02
N THR A 76 2.98 -9.32 2.94
CA THR A 76 2.37 -8.84 1.70
C THR A 76 1.91 -7.38 1.85
N CYS A 77 2.34 -6.46 0.98
CA CYS A 77 1.84 -5.08 1.05
C CYS A 77 0.36 -5.01 0.61
N LEU A 78 0.07 -5.33 -0.65
CA LEU A 78 -1.29 -5.29 -1.19
C LEU A 78 -1.76 -6.68 -1.61
N ARG A 79 -2.90 -7.11 -1.08
CA ARG A 79 -3.63 -8.27 -1.56
C ARG A 79 -4.91 -7.83 -2.25
N LEU A 80 -5.08 -8.24 -3.51
CA LEU A 80 -6.19 -7.83 -4.36
C LEU A 80 -7.02 -9.07 -4.75
N LYS A 81 -8.30 -9.07 -4.40
CA LYS A 81 -9.26 -10.13 -4.72
C LYS A 81 -10.43 -9.52 -5.48
N GLN A 82 -10.35 -9.50 -6.80
CA GLN A 82 -11.26 -8.69 -7.64
C GLN A 82 -11.30 -7.21 -7.22
N GLY A 83 -10.17 -6.71 -6.71
CA GLY A 83 -10.02 -5.32 -6.30
C GLY A 83 -9.23 -4.54 -7.34
N TYR A 84 -9.74 -3.42 -7.83
CA TYR A 84 -9.14 -2.65 -8.92
C TYR A 84 -8.84 -1.19 -8.52
N PRO A 85 -8.03 -0.96 -7.47
CA PRO A 85 -7.64 0.39 -7.09
C PRO A 85 -6.64 1.01 -8.08
N ARG A 86 -6.64 2.34 -8.18
CA ARG A 86 -5.48 3.08 -8.71
C ARG A 86 -4.34 3.00 -7.70
N ILE A 87 -3.22 2.38 -8.06
CA ILE A 87 -2.04 2.22 -7.22
C ILE A 87 -0.90 3.01 -7.82
N GLN A 88 -0.60 4.19 -7.27
CA GLN A 88 0.40 5.11 -7.86
C GLN A 88 1.21 5.86 -6.81
N ARG A 89 2.46 6.20 -7.12
CA ARG A 89 3.32 7.06 -6.29
C ARG A 89 3.59 6.52 -4.89
N ASN A 90 3.46 5.23 -4.69
CA ASN A 90 3.79 4.59 -3.42
C ASN A 90 5.28 4.24 -3.35
N PHE A 91 5.80 4.19 -2.12
CA PHE A 91 7.13 3.71 -1.79
C PHE A 91 7.01 2.35 -1.12
N PHE A 92 7.19 1.27 -1.89
CA PHE A 92 7.33 -0.08 -1.35
C PHE A 92 8.80 -0.38 -1.05
N LYS A 93 9.26 -0.05 0.16
CA LYS A 93 10.68 -0.23 0.53
C LYS A 93 11.03 -1.71 0.60
N GLN A 94 10.21 -2.48 1.31
CA GLN A 94 10.44 -3.91 1.50
C GLN A 94 9.15 -4.64 1.87
N ALA A 95 8.98 -5.83 1.29
CA ALA A 95 8.11 -6.89 1.80
C ALA A 95 8.92 -8.17 1.96
N TYR A 96 8.53 -9.04 2.90
CA TYR A 96 9.18 -10.32 3.13
C TYR A 96 8.83 -11.38 2.08
N LYS A 97 7.65 -11.29 1.45
CA LYS A 97 7.23 -12.23 0.41
C LYS A 97 6.84 -11.53 -0.88
N ASN A 98 5.75 -10.77 -0.88
CA ASN A 98 5.21 -10.13 -2.08
C ASN A 98 4.92 -8.65 -1.82
N ILE A 99 5.17 -7.77 -2.77
CA ILE A 99 4.59 -6.42 -2.71
C ILE A 99 3.11 -6.50 -3.12
N ILE A 100 2.83 -7.24 -4.19
CA ILE A 100 1.47 -7.44 -4.71
C ILE A 100 1.14 -8.92 -4.72
N GLU A 101 -0.02 -9.27 -4.22
CA GLU A 101 -0.65 -10.58 -4.40
C GLU A 101 -2.02 -10.37 -5.08
N SER A 102 -2.08 -10.59 -6.40
CA SER A 102 -3.27 -10.32 -7.21
C SER A 102 -4.00 -11.59 -7.60
N TYR A 103 -5.27 -11.68 -7.24
CA TYR A 103 -6.22 -12.71 -7.66
C TYR A 103 -7.23 -12.18 -8.68
N ASN A 104 -6.94 -11.03 -9.30
CA ASN A 104 -7.86 -10.39 -10.24
C ASN A 104 -7.94 -11.17 -11.56
N GLU A 105 -9.14 -11.19 -12.15
CA GLU A 105 -9.34 -11.83 -13.47
C GLU A 105 -9.11 -10.85 -14.62
N SER A 106 -9.17 -9.54 -14.37
CA SER A 106 -8.91 -8.49 -15.35
C SER A 106 -7.60 -7.76 -15.11
N GLU A 107 -7.11 -7.09 -16.15
CA GLU A 107 -5.89 -6.30 -16.10
C GLU A 107 -5.96 -5.19 -15.04
N LEU A 108 -4.84 -4.94 -14.37
CA LEU A 108 -4.69 -3.85 -13.42
C LEU A 108 -3.37 -3.12 -13.65
N GLN A 109 -3.46 -1.80 -13.79
CA GLN A 109 -2.32 -0.92 -13.92
C GLN A 109 -1.95 -0.26 -12.58
N ALA A 110 -0.68 -0.37 -12.22
CA ALA A 110 -0.08 0.16 -10.99
C ALA A 110 1.25 0.85 -11.32
N GLY A 111 1.22 1.90 -12.13
CA GLY A 111 2.42 2.65 -12.51
C GLY A 111 2.87 3.66 -11.45
N GLU A 112 3.99 4.33 -11.72
CA GLU A 112 4.54 5.44 -10.94
C GLU A 112 4.89 5.08 -9.49
N ASN A 113 5.13 3.80 -9.19
CA ASN A 113 5.54 3.37 -7.85
C ASN A 113 7.05 3.09 -7.80
N TRP A 114 7.65 3.28 -6.62
CA TRP A 114 8.95 2.69 -6.31
C TRP A 114 8.72 1.32 -5.67
N TRP A 115 9.32 0.29 -6.26
CA TRP A 115 9.07 -1.11 -5.91
C TRP A 115 10.17 -1.72 -5.03
N GLY A 116 11.03 -0.87 -4.45
CA GLY A 116 12.20 -1.30 -3.69
C GLY A 116 13.43 -1.54 -4.57
N SER A 117 13.29 -1.43 -5.89
CA SER A 117 14.35 -1.53 -6.90
C SER A 117 13.90 -0.90 -8.21
N ALA A 118 14.86 -0.51 -9.05
CA ALA A 118 14.65 -0.18 -10.47
C ALA A 118 14.90 -1.37 -11.41
N ASP A 119 15.33 -2.52 -10.87
CA ASP A 119 15.54 -3.75 -11.63
C ASP A 119 14.20 -4.44 -11.92
N GLU A 120 13.87 -4.56 -13.21
CA GLU A 120 12.59 -5.10 -13.66
C GLU A 120 12.34 -6.55 -13.24
N GLU A 121 13.36 -7.41 -13.22
CA GLU A 121 13.22 -8.80 -12.81
C GLU A 121 12.95 -8.91 -11.31
N LEU A 122 13.65 -8.10 -10.51
CA LEU A 122 13.39 -8.02 -9.08
C LEU A 122 11.97 -7.52 -8.78
N ILE A 123 11.46 -6.56 -9.56
CA ILE A 123 10.07 -6.09 -9.42
C ILE A 123 9.09 -7.20 -9.76
N LYS A 124 9.27 -7.90 -10.88
CA LYS A 124 8.42 -9.02 -11.30
C LYS A 124 8.38 -10.12 -10.24
N ASN A 125 9.52 -10.46 -9.66
CA ASN A 125 9.63 -11.50 -8.63
C ASN A 125 8.91 -11.15 -7.32
N ARG A 126 8.55 -9.88 -7.11
CA ARG A 126 7.77 -9.41 -5.95
C ARG A 126 6.28 -9.29 -6.22
N ILE A 127 5.82 -9.62 -7.42
CA ILE A 127 4.40 -9.59 -7.81
C ILE A 127 3.94 -11.03 -8.00
N SER A 128 3.07 -11.51 -7.11
CA SER A 128 2.42 -12.80 -7.24
C SER A 128 1.09 -12.63 -7.98
N GLN A 129 1.07 -13.00 -9.26
CA GLN A 129 -0.15 -13.04 -10.07
C GLN A 129 -0.76 -14.44 -9.98
N ARG A 130 -1.90 -14.55 -9.28
CA ARG A 130 -2.65 -15.79 -9.04
C ARG A 130 -3.92 -15.87 -9.90
N GLY A 131 -4.50 -14.73 -10.25
CA GLY A 131 -5.62 -14.64 -11.19
C GLY A 131 -5.15 -14.55 -12.65
N LYS A 132 -6.11 -14.54 -13.58
CA LYS A 132 -5.82 -14.46 -15.02
C LYS A 132 -5.46 -13.05 -15.50
N GLY A 133 -5.83 -12.03 -14.73
CA GLY A 133 -5.60 -10.63 -15.06
C GLY A 133 -4.13 -10.25 -15.00
N LYS A 134 -3.63 -9.57 -16.04
CA LYS A 134 -2.25 -9.08 -16.09
C LYS A 134 -2.04 -7.94 -15.11
N PHE A 135 -0.96 -7.98 -14.35
CA PHE A 135 -0.53 -6.85 -13.52
C PHE A 135 0.54 -6.02 -14.24
N ILE A 136 0.26 -4.74 -14.50
CA ILE A 136 1.16 -3.82 -15.20
C ILE A 136 1.74 -2.83 -14.21
N PHE A 137 3.04 -2.94 -13.92
CA PHE A 137 3.75 -2.07 -12.98
C PHE A 137 4.56 -0.94 -13.66
N LYS A 138 4.45 -0.80 -14.98
CA LYS A 138 5.13 0.23 -15.77
C LYS A 138 4.23 1.46 -16.03
N PRO A 139 4.79 2.67 -16.11
CA PRO A 139 6.18 3.01 -15.76
C PRO A 139 6.41 2.84 -14.25
N TYR A 140 7.65 2.57 -13.82
CA TYR A 140 8.04 2.56 -12.40
C TYR A 140 9.10 3.63 -12.13
N LEU A 141 9.24 4.05 -10.88
CA LEU A 141 10.25 5.03 -10.49
C LEU A 141 11.65 4.41 -10.58
N LEU A 142 12.61 5.16 -11.13
CA LEU A 142 14.01 4.74 -11.22
C LEU A 142 14.81 5.04 -9.95
N GLU A 143 14.30 5.95 -9.13
CA GLU A 143 14.88 6.34 -7.84
C GLU A 143 13.78 6.35 -6.77
N PRO A 144 14.11 6.08 -5.50
CA PRO A 144 13.16 6.20 -4.40
C PRO A 144 12.67 7.65 -4.26
N PRO A 145 11.37 7.90 -4.01
CA PRO A 145 10.85 9.24 -3.77
C PRO A 145 11.33 9.80 -2.43
N ASP A 146 11.26 11.12 -2.24
CA ASP A 146 11.47 11.75 -0.94
C ASP A 146 10.43 11.21 0.07
N LEU A 147 10.89 10.79 1.24
CA LEU A 147 10.04 10.27 2.32
C LEU A 147 8.94 11.26 2.73
N LYS A 148 9.20 12.58 2.62
CA LYS A 148 8.20 13.63 2.88
C LYS A 148 7.03 13.59 1.91
N GLU A 149 7.21 13.05 0.72
CA GLU A 149 6.14 12.89 -0.27
C GLU A 149 5.27 11.67 0.02
N VAL A 150 5.77 10.70 0.80
CA VAL A 150 5.17 9.38 0.98
C VAL A 150 4.87 9.02 2.44
N GLY A 151 3.98 9.76 3.10
CA GLY A 151 3.40 9.34 4.39
C GLY A 151 4.38 9.16 5.56
N VAL A 152 5.63 9.60 5.41
CA VAL A 152 6.65 9.61 6.46
C VAL A 152 6.96 11.06 6.83
N ASP A 153 6.53 11.46 8.02
CA ASP A 153 6.84 12.78 8.57
C ASP A 153 8.15 12.70 9.37
N LEU A 154 9.26 13.04 8.73
CA LEU A 154 10.54 13.18 9.42
C LEU A 154 10.50 14.43 10.32
N LYS A 155 10.82 14.29 11.61
CA LYS A 155 11.16 15.46 12.43
C LYS A 155 12.33 16.16 11.73
N ASN A 156 12.18 17.44 11.41
CA ASN A 156 13.34 18.29 11.10
C ASN A 156 14.31 18.09 12.27
N SER A 157 15.51 17.58 11.99
CA SER A 157 16.53 17.40 13.01
C SER A 157 16.70 18.75 13.70
N CYS A 158 16.45 18.78 15.01
CA CYS A 158 16.60 19.95 15.84
C CYS A 158 18.09 20.30 15.85
N THR A 159 18.51 21.10 14.88
CA THR A 159 19.88 21.60 14.73
C THR A 159 20.00 22.84 15.59
N SER A 160 19.97 22.65 16.91
CA SER A 160 20.60 23.51 17.93
C SER A 160 20.13 23.12 19.32
N CYS A 161 20.90 22.26 19.99
CA CYS A 161 21.26 22.58 21.37
C CYS A 161 22.72 23.01 21.29
N ARG A 162 22.95 24.31 21.48
CA ARG A 162 24.29 24.86 21.73
C ARG A 162 24.65 24.63 23.19
#